data_AF-A0A3C1DMA5-F1
#
_entry.id   AF-A0A3C1DMA5-F1
#
_cell.length_a   1.000
_cell.length_b   1.000
_cell.length_c   1.000
_cell.angle_alpha   90.00
_cell.angle_beta   90.00
_cell.angle_gamma   90.00
#
_symmetry.space_group_name_H-M   'P 1'
#
loop_
_entity.id
_entity.type
_entity.pdbx_description
1 polymer ?
#
loop_
_entity_poly.entity_id
_entity_poly.type
_entity_poly.pdbx_seq_one_letter_code
_entity_poly.pdbx_strand_id
1 'polypeptide(L)'
;MGRRSVAIVAALLLSVSVIMSPLGEAALDLSSLGHTWNGYALALAPTVPNMRDSHRLELARDNLPEGVRMHYVMGSSELSSLAPQNPVTWLPSHSSDFVVFLSGRGHVQSLSHAIELAAVAPLLASPKVTLILSPQWFVEGGVGAEAFMDVFSYSYFEAMLDNPLLSSRTKERILARVKSLGGPE
;
A
#
# COMPACT_ATOMS: atom_id res chain seq x y z
N MET A 1 -29.49 -39.23 -29.46
CA MET A 1 -28.68 -38.37 -28.57
C MET A 1 -28.29 -39.18 -27.33
N GLY A 2 -26.99 -39.39 -27.11
CA GLY A 2 -26.49 -40.36 -26.15
C GLY A 2 -26.49 -39.86 -24.70
N ARG A 3 -26.60 -40.78 -23.73
CA ARG A 3 -26.61 -40.55 -22.27
C ARG A 3 -25.49 -39.63 -21.76
N ARG A 4 -24.38 -39.51 -22.50
CA ARG A 4 -23.27 -38.58 -22.24
C ARG A 4 -23.64 -37.11 -22.46
N SER A 5 -24.44 -36.80 -23.47
CA SER A 5 -24.92 -35.44 -23.75
C SER A 5 -25.89 -34.95 -22.68
N VAL A 6 -26.73 -35.85 -22.14
CA VAL A 6 -27.69 -35.52 -21.07
C VAL A 6 -26.96 -35.25 -19.74
N ALA A 7 -25.93 -36.02 -19.41
CA ALA A 7 -25.14 -35.81 -18.20
C ALA A 7 -24.34 -34.49 -18.23
N ILE A 8 -23.79 -34.12 -19.38
CA ILE A 8 -23.05 -32.85 -19.55
C ILE A 8 -24.00 -31.65 -19.42
N VAL A 9 -25.19 -31.71 -20.04
CA VAL A 9 -26.19 -30.64 -19.94
C VAL A 9 -26.73 -30.52 -18.51
N ALA A 10 -26.98 -31.64 -17.83
CA ALA A 10 -27.42 -31.64 -16.43
C ALA A 10 -26.35 -31.05 -15.48
N ALA A 11 -25.08 -31.37 -15.69
CA ALA A 11 -23.97 -30.81 -14.90
C ALA A 11 -23.79 -29.30 -15.12
N LEU A 12 -23.94 -28.82 -16.35
CA LEU A 12 -23.92 -27.39 -16.68
C LEU A 12 -25.12 -26.64 -16.09
N LEU A 13 -26.31 -27.24 -16.09
CA LEU A 13 -27.49 -26.63 -15.47
C LEU A 13 -27.38 -26.58 -13.94
N LEU A 14 -26.78 -27.60 -13.32
CA LEU A 14 -26.49 -27.63 -11.88
C LEU A 14 -25.45 -26.58 -11.47
N SER A 15 -24.37 -26.40 -12.24
CA SER A 15 -23.38 -25.38 -11.94
C SER A 15 -23.93 -23.96 -12.11
N VAL A 16 -24.73 -23.71 -13.15
CA VAL A 16 -25.40 -22.41 -13.35
C VAL A 16 -26.45 -22.15 -12.27
N SER A 17 -27.21 -23.18 -11.86
CA SER A 17 -28.21 -23.05 -10.79
C SER A 17 -27.59 -22.76 -9.43
N VAL A 18 -26.41 -23.32 -9.12
CA VAL A 18 -25.67 -22.99 -7.89
C VAL A 18 -25.18 -21.54 -7.94
N ILE A 19 -24.64 -21.08 -9.08
CA ILE A 19 -24.19 -19.69 -9.25
C ILE A 19 -25.34 -18.68 -9.08
N MET A 20 -26.53 -19.01 -9.57
CA MET A 20 -27.74 -18.16 -9.48
C MET A 20 -28.57 -18.39 -8.21
N SER A 21 -28.08 -19.24 -7.29
CA SER A 21 -28.78 -19.53 -6.03
C SER A 21 -28.29 -18.60 -4.92
N PRO A 22 -29.07 -18.45 -3.82
CA PRO A 22 -28.63 -17.73 -2.63
C PRO A 22 -27.31 -18.26 -2.05
N LEU A 23 -27.01 -19.54 -2.28
CA LEU A 23 -25.74 -20.16 -1.88
C LEU A 23 -24.57 -19.72 -2.77
N GLY A 24 -24.81 -19.50 -4.06
CA GLY A 24 -23.84 -18.92 -4.99
C GLY A 24 -23.56 -17.45 -4.68
N GLU A 25 -24.61 -16.68 -4.42
CA GLU A 25 -24.48 -15.29 -3.95
C GLU A 25 -23.72 -15.21 -2.63
N ALA A 26 -24.05 -16.06 -1.65
CA ALA A 26 -23.33 -16.10 -0.37
C ALA A 26 -21.87 -16.57 -0.51
N ALA A 27 -21.55 -17.48 -1.44
CA ALA A 27 -20.18 -17.89 -1.71
C ALA A 27 -19.37 -16.78 -2.41
N LEU A 28 -20.00 -16.05 -3.34
CA LEU A 28 -19.42 -14.85 -3.94
C LEU A 28 -19.21 -13.76 -2.89
N ASP A 29 -20.18 -13.56 -1.99
CA ASP A 29 -20.10 -12.62 -0.88
C ASP A 29 -18.97 -13.00 0.09
N LEU A 30 -18.82 -14.28 0.43
CA LEU A 30 -17.71 -14.76 1.29
C LEU A 30 -16.34 -14.57 0.62
N SER A 31 -16.25 -14.76 -0.70
CA SER A 31 -15.02 -14.50 -1.45
C SER A 31 -14.70 -13.01 -1.53
N SER A 32 -15.72 -12.16 -1.73
CA SER A 32 -15.59 -10.71 -1.73
C SER A 32 -15.17 -10.20 -0.34
N LEU A 33 -15.74 -10.76 0.73
CA LEU A 33 -15.31 -10.50 2.11
C LEU A 33 -13.83 -10.86 2.28
N GLY A 34 -13.38 -12.02 1.79
CA GLY A 34 -11.96 -12.40 1.84
C GLY A 34 -11.04 -11.39 1.16
N HIS A 35 -11.38 -10.95 -0.06
CA HIS A 35 -10.61 -9.95 -0.80
C HIS A 35 -10.62 -8.57 -0.11
N THR A 36 -11.78 -8.12 0.36
CA THR A 36 -11.93 -6.83 1.03
C THR A 36 -11.17 -6.77 2.34
N TRP A 37 -11.26 -7.81 3.18
CA TRP A 37 -10.44 -7.92 4.41
C TRP A 37 -8.94 -7.86 4.09
N ASN A 38 -8.49 -8.47 2.99
CA ASN A 38 -7.10 -8.39 2.53
C ASN A 38 -6.72 -6.96 2.10
N GLY A 39 -7.56 -6.27 1.34
CA GLY A 39 -7.31 -4.88 0.91
C GLY A 39 -7.19 -3.93 2.09
N TYR A 40 -8.13 -3.98 3.05
CA TYR A 40 -8.07 -3.18 4.27
C TYR A 40 -6.84 -3.53 5.15
N ALA A 41 -6.53 -4.82 5.30
CA ALA A 41 -5.35 -5.25 6.07
C ALA A 41 -4.05 -4.77 5.42
N LEU A 42 -3.93 -4.81 4.10
CA LEU A 42 -2.76 -4.32 3.38
C LEU A 42 -2.60 -2.81 3.49
N ALA A 43 -3.69 -2.04 3.40
CA ALA A 43 -3.64 -0.58 3.51
C ALA A 43 -3.31 -0.11 4.94
N LEU A 44 -3.92 -0.74 5.94
CA LEU A 44 -3.86 -0.28 7.34
C LEU A 44 -2.70 -0.87 8.15
N ALA A 45 -1.98 -1.86 7.64
CA ALA A 45 -0.89 -2.48 8.36
C ALA A 45 0.47 -1.84 8.01
N PRO A 46 1.09 -1.05 8.90
CA PRO A 46 2.42 -0.46 8.68
C PRO A 46 3.52 -1.52 8.87
N THR A 47 3.47 -2.58 8.08
CA THR A 47 4.40 -3.71 8.17
C THR A 47 5.62 -3.49 7.29
N VAL A 48 6.75 -4.08 7.69
CA VAL A 48 7.98 -4.04 6.90
C VAL A 48 7.76 -4.51 5.45
N PRO A 49 7.00 -5.58 5.16
CA PRO A 49 6.65 -5.95 3.79
C PRO A 49 5.92 -4.84 3.00
N ASN A 50 4.98 -4.13 3.64
CA ASN A 50 4.24 -3.05 2.98
C ASN A 50 5.12 -1.83 2.66
N MET A 51 6.20 -1.64 3.43
CA MET A 51 7.11 -0.50 3.32
C MET A 51 8.37 -0.79 2.49
N ARG A 52 8.56 -2.02 1.99
CA ARG A 52 9.77 -2.41 1.23
C ARG A 52 9.48 -2.88 -0.19
N ASP A 53 8.25 -2.72 -0.64
CA ASP A 53 7.79 -3.21 -1.94
C ASP A 53 6.82 -2.20 -2.57
N SER A 54 7.20 -1.67 -3.73
CA SER A 54 6.41 -0.68 -4.46
C SER A 54 5.05 -1.18 -4.94
N HIS A 55 4.90 -2.49 -5.11
CA HIS A 55 3.66 -3.10 -5.60
C HIS A 55 2.59 -3.20 -4.52
N ARG A 56 2.93 -2.97 -3.25
CA ARG A 56 1.99 -3.11 -2.12
C ARG A 56 0.86 -2.11 -2.17
N LEU A 57 1.13 -0.92 -2.67
CA LEU A 57 0.10 0.08 -2.91
C LEU A 57 -0.93 -0.42 -3.92
N GLU A 58 -0.47 -0.97 -5.04
CA GLU A 58 -1.36 -1.50 -6.09
C GLU A 58 -2.13 -2.71 -5.60
N LEU A 59 -1.46 -3.63 -4.91
CA LEU A 59 -2.12 -4.79 -4.31
C LEU A 59 -3.21 -4.36 -3.32
N ALA A 60 -2.94 -3.36 -2.47
CA ALA A 60 -3.95 -2.81 -1.59
C ALA A 60 -5.11 -2.22 -2.40
N ARG A 61 -4.82 -1.32 -3.34
CA ARG A 61 -5.80 -0.66 -4.23
C ARG A 61 -6.73 -1.67 -4.91
N ASP A 62 -6.14 -2.67 -5.53
CA ASP A 62 -6.84 -3.62 -6.40
C ASP A 62 -7.67 -4.63 -5.60
N ASN A 63 -7.47 -4.70 -4.28
CA ASN A 63 -8.27 -5.51 -3.34
C ASN A 63 -9.26 -4.67 -2.51
N LEU A 64 -9.39 -3.35 -2.76
CA LEU A 64 -10.41 -2.53 -2.11
C LEU A 64 -11.78 -2.69 -2.78
N PRO A 65 -12.89 -2.53 -2.02
CA PRO A 65 -14.22 -2.47 -2.62
C PRO A 65 -14.34 -1.33 -3.63
N GLU A 66 -15.21 -1.50 -4.63
CA GLU A 66 -15.49 -0.45 -5.60
C GLU A 66 -16.01 0.83 -4.92
N GLY A 67 -15.54 1.99 -5.38
CA GLY A 67 -15.89 3.29 -4.80
C GLY A 67 -15.10 3.67 -3.54
N VAL A 68 -14.34 2.75 -2.93
CA VAL A 68 -13.46 3.07 -1.80
C VAL A 68 -12.17 3.67 -2.30
N ARG A 69 -11.90 4.92 -1.90
CA ARG A 69 -10.68 5.63 -2.26
C ARG A 69 -9.55 5.28 -1.30
N MET A 70 -8.32 5.39 -1.77
CA MET A 70 -7.14 5.23 -0.94
C MET A 70 -6.40 6.55 -0.79
N HIS A 71 -6.06 6.91 0.45
CA HIS A 71 -5.30 8.10 0.78
C HIS A 71 -3.93 7.73 1.37
N TYR A 72 -2.86 8.28 0.83
CA TYR A 72 -1.51 7.95 1.26
C TYR A 72 -1.11 8.79 2.47
N VAL A 73 -0.68 8.15 3.57
CA VAL A 73 -0.25 8.82 4.80
C VAL A 73 1.17 8.41 5.15
N MET A 74 2.06 9.40 5.19
CA MET A 74 3.48 9.26 5.49
C MET A 74 3.78 9.78 6.90
N GLY A 75 4.64 9.06 7.61
CA GLY A 75 5.09 9.38 8.95
C GLY A 75 6.23 8.47 9.42
N SER A 76 6.39 8.35 10.73
CA SER A 76 7.40 7.51 11.38
C SER A 76 6.76 6.59 12.41
N SER A 77 7.34 6.49 13.62
CA SER A 77 6.86 5.61 14.69
C SER A 77 5.48 5.98 15.25
N GLU A 78 5.03 7.22 15.09
CA GLU A 78 3.72 7.68 15.57
C GLU A 78 2.55 6.93 14.91
N LEU A 79 2.73 6.46 13.67
CA LEU A 79 1.74 5.65 12.96
C LEU A 79 1.54 4.25 13.59
N SER A 80 2.47 3.79 14.43
CA SER A 80 2.36 2.54 15.18
C SER A 80 1.73 2.70 16.57
N SER A 81 1.26 3.90 16.92
CA SER A 81 0.64 4.18 18.23
C SER A 81 -0.61 3.31 18.45
N LEU A 82 -0.76 2.72 19.64
CA LEU A 82 -1.95 1.98 20.04
C LEU A 82 -3.09 2.88 20.55
N ALA A 83 -2.91 4.20 20.50
CA ALA A 83 -3.95 5.14 20.91
C ALA A 83 -5.22 4.93 20.07
N PRO A 84 -6.43 4.94 20.67
CA PRO A 84 -7.68 4.77 19.91
C PRO A 84 -7.90 5.82 18.81
N GLN A 85 -7.22 6.96 18.91
CA GLN A 85 -7.27 8.05 17.94
C GLN A 85 -6.28 7.88 16.78
N ASN A 86 -5.43 6.84 16.79
CA ASN A 86 -4.55 6.54 15.66
C ASN A 86 -5.41 6.29 14.41
N PRO A 87 -5.09 6.88 13.25
CA PRO A 87 -5.79 6.64 11.99
C PRO A 87 -6.04 5.17 11.66
N VAL A 88 -5.12 4.25 12.00
CA VAL A 88 -5.29 2.79 11.82
C VAL A 88 -6.51 2.25 12.55
N THR A 89 -6.74 2.74 13.76
CA THR A 89 -7.79 2.24 14.66
C THR A 89 -9.08 3.02 14.47
N TRP A 90 -8.97 4.34 14.29
CA TRP A 90 -10.12 5.23 14.28
C TRP A 90 -10.83 5.26 12.92
N LEU A 91 -10.10 5.34 11.81
CA LEU A 91 -10.73 5.51 10.48
C LEU A 91 -11.63 4.35 10.04
N PRO A 92 -11.30 3.07 10.27
CA PRO A 92 -12.14 1.97 9.80
C PRO A 92 -13.58 1.99 10.33
N SER A 93 -13.82 2.61 11.49
CA SER A 93 -15.16 2.74 12.06
C SER A 93 -15.82 4.11 11.83
N HIS A 94 -15.13 5.05 11.16
CA HIS A 94 -15.59 6.44 10.99
C HIS A 94 -15.55 6.93 9.53
N SER A 95 -15.05 6.10 8.60
CA SER A 95 -15.02 6.36 7.17
C SER A 95 -15.51 5.13 6.42
N SER A 96 -16.35 5.33 5.40
CA SER A 96 -16.83 4.27 4.51
C SER A 96 -16.43 4.47 3.06
N ASP A 97 -15.98 5.68 2.68
CA ASP A 97 -15.65 6.05 1.29
C ASP A 97 -14.14 6.16 1.04
N PHE A 98 -13.31 6.04 2.07
CA PHE A 98 -11.87 5.93 1.92
C PHE A 98 -11.18 5.14 3.03
N VAL A 99 -10.01 4.60 2.69
CA VAL A 99 -9.03 3.98 3.59
C VAL A 99 -7.69 4.73 3.49
N VAL A 100 -6.84 4.60 4.50
CA VAL A 100 -5.45 5.10 4.44
C VAL A 100 -4.47 3.98 4.13
N PHE A 101 -3.52 4.26 3.25
CA PHE A 101 -2.31 3.46 3.09
C PHE A 101 -1.22 4.08 3.94
N LEU A 102 -0.78 3.37 4.98
CA LEU A 102 0.21 3.91 5.91
C LEU A 102 1.62 3.54 5.52
N SER A 103 2.47 4.56 5.47
CA SER A 103 3.92 4.41 5.43
C SER A 103 4.57 5.15 6.58
N GLY A 104 5.07 4.39 7.54
CA GLY A 104 5.86 4.95 8.62
C GLY A 104 6.18 3.92 9.68
N ARG A 105 7.44 3.95 10.12
CA ARG A 105 7.95 3.27 11.30
C ARG A 105 9.14 4.06 11.83
N GLY A 106 9.70 3.63 12.95
CA GLY A 106 10.94 4.20 13.46
C GLY A 106 12.01 4.35 12.36
N HIS A 107 12.76 5.45 12.41
CA HIS A 107 13.79 5.85 11.44
C HIS A 107 13.31 6.35 10.07
N VAL A 108 12.04 6.16 9.69
CA VAL A 108 11.52 6.78 8.46
C VAL A 108 11.46 8.29 8.63
N GLN A 109 12.10 9.01 7.71
CA GLN A 109 12.18 10.47 7.66
C GLN A 109 12.07 10.94 6.19
N SER A 110 12.31 12.23 5.95
CA SER A 110 12.08 12.88 4.65
C SER A 110 12.79 12.23 3.46
N LEU A 111 14.01 11.68 3.63
CA LEU A 111 14.72 11.03 2.51
C LEU A 111 14.03 9.73 2.08
N SER A 112 13.68 8.88 3.04
CA SER A 112 12.94 7.64 2.77
C SER A 112 11.60 7.94 2.12
N HIS A 113 10.86 8.93 2.64
CA HIS A 113 9.60 9.38 2.02
C HIS A 113 9.78 9.98 0.63
N ALA A 114 10.88 10.68 0.35
CA ALA A 114 11.13 11.22 -0.98
C ALA A 114 11.34 10.10 -2.01
N ILE A 115 12.10 9.07 -1.65
CA ILE A 115 12.33 7.88 -2.49
C ILE A 115 11.00 7.15 -2.73
N GLU A 116 10.29 6.87 -1.64
CA GLU A 116 9.02 6.17 -1.67
C GLU A 116 7.94 6.93 -2.46
N LEU A 117 7.73 8.21 -2.18
CA LEU A 117 6.73 9.01 -2.89
C LEU A 117 7.08 9.11 -4.37
N ALA A 118 8.36 9.24 -4.72
CA ALA A 118 8.77 9.22 -6.12
C ALA A 118 8.49 7.86 -6.78
N ALA A 119 8.61 6.74 -6.06
CA ALA A 119 8.23 5.43 -6.59
C ALA A 119 6.72 5.29 -6.82
N VAL A 120 5.90 5.73 -5.87
CA VAL A 120 4.46 5.47 -5.89
C VAL A 120 3.62 6.58 -6.53
N ALA A 121 4.15 7.80 -6.70
CA ALA A 121 3.40 8.93 -7.23
C ALA A 121 2.70 8.66 -8.58
N PRO A 122 3.32 7.96 -9.57
CA PRO A 122 2.63 7.60 -10.81
C PRO A 122 1.41 6.67 -10.61
N LEU A 123 1.34 5.96 -9.48
CA LEU A 123 0.32 4.96 -9.16
C LEU A 123 -0.83 5.54 -8.32
N LEU A 124 -0.65 6.74 -7.77
CA LEU A 124 -1.65 7.39 -6.92
C LEU A 124 -2.84 7.88 -7.77
N ALA A 125 -4.03 7.39 -7.44
CA ALA A 125 -5.28 7.87 -8.06
C ALA A 125 -5.61 9.35 -7.71
N SER A 126 -4.99 9.88 -6.66
CA SER A 126 -5.17 11.25 -6.17
C SER A 126 -3.81 11.90 -5.95
N PRO A 127 -3.62 13.19 -6.33
CA PRO A 127 -2.37 13.90 -6.07
C PRO A 127 -2.19 14.31 -4.59
N LYS A 128 -3.17 14.00 -3.73
CA LYS A 128 -3.15 14.36 -2.32
C LYS A 128 -2.50 13.27 -1.50
N VAL A 129 -1.55 13.67 -0.65
CA VAL A 129 -0.90 12.83 0.35
C VAL A 129 -0.84 13.59 1.68
N THR A 130 -0.79 12.86 2.80
CA THR A 130 -0.52 13.43 4.13
C THR A 130 0.90 13.11 4.53
N LEU A 131 1.61 14.10 5.08
CA LEU A 131 2.92 13.92 5.71
C LEU A 131 2.85 14.44 7.14
N ILE A 132 3.08 13.56 8.11
CA ILE A 132 3.25 13.94 9.52
C ILE A 132 4.73 14.25 9.72
N LEU A 133 5.04 15.52 9.98
CA LEU A 133 6.41 15.97 10.21
C LEU A 133 6.74 15.98 11.70
N SER A 134 7.85 15.33 12.08
CA SER A 134 8.39 15.44 13.44
C SER A 134 9.56 16.42 13.49
N PRO A 135 9.56 17.41 14.40
CA PRO A 135 10.72 18.29 14.61
C PRO A 135 12.02 17.53 14.91
N GLN A 136 11.92 16.34 15.50
CA GLN A 136 13.06 15.51 15.88
C GLN A 136 13.85 14.97 14.67
N TRP A 137 13.31 15.06 13.46
CA TRP A 137 14.03 14.67 12.24
C TRP A 137 15.09 15.70 11.82
N PHE A 138 14.98 16.95 12.31
CA PHE A 138 15.78 18.10 11.87
C PHE A 138 16.97 18.36 12.80
N VAL A 139 17.72 17.30 13.12
CA VAL A 139 18.98 17.39 13.87
C VAL A 139 20.14 17.74 12.94
N GLU A 140 21.25 18.21 13.51
CA GLU A 140 22.49 18.40 12.76
C GLU A 140 22.92 17.09 12.09
N GLY A 141 23.24 17.16 10.79
CA GLY A 141 23.56 15.97 9.97
C GLY A 141 22.36 15.14 9.49
N GLY A 142 21.16 15.40 10.03
CA GLY A 142 19.92 14.70 9.68
C GLY A 142 19.93 13.21 10.05
N VAL A 143 19.20 12.39 9.29
CA VAL A 143 19.17 10.93 9.49
C VAL A 143 20.59 10.32 9.37
N GLY A 144 20.96 9.49 10.34
CA GLY A 144 22.21 8.72 10.32
C GLY A 144 22.16 7.52 9.38
N ALA A 145 23.33 7.02 8.97
CA ALA A 145 23.44 5.93 7.99
C ALA A 145 22.75 4.64 8.46
N GLU A 146 22.98 4.19 9.69
CA GLU A 146 22.37 2.98 10.24
C GLU A 146 20.83 3.07 10.25
N ALA A 147 20.29 4.18 10.77
CA ALA A 147 18.86 4.43 10.82
C ALA A 147 18.23 4.48 9.41
N PHE A 148 18.90 5.12 8.45
CA PHE A 148 18.43 5.16 7.07
C PHE A 148 18.43 3.77 6.43
N MET A 149 19.53 3.01 6.58
CA MET A 149 19.67 1.69 5.98
C MET A 149 18.69 0.65 6.57
N ASP A 150 18.30 0.79 7.84
CA ASP A 150 17.27 -0.03 8.47
C ASP A 150 15.93 0.02 7.70
N VAL A 151 15.57 1.21 7.19
CA VAL A 151 14.31 1.46 6.46
C VAL A 151 14.48 1.56 4.95
N PHE A 152 15.69 1.41 4.41
CA PHE A 152 15.94 1.56 2.98
C PHE A 152 15.26 0.44 2.17
N SER A 153 14.58 0.82 1.09
CA SER A 153 13.89 -0.10 0.18
C SER A 153 14.52 -0.04 -1.21
N TYR A 154 15.15 -1.14 -1.63
CA TYR A 154 15.68 -1.27 -2.99
C TYR A 154 14.58 -1.17 -4.04
N SER A 155 13.42 -1.79 -3.80
CA SER A 155 12.27 -1.74 -4.70
C SER A 155 11.77 -0.30 -4.92
N TYR A 156 11.65 0.50 -3.85
CA TYR A 156 11.29 1.92 -4.02
C TYR A 156 12.41 2.73 -4.68
N PHE A 157 13.66 2.41 -4.40
CA PHE A 157 14.79 3.09 -5.03
C PHE A 157 14.82 2.86 -6.54
N GLU A 158 14.67 1.62 -7.01
CA GLU A 158 14.59 1.28 -8.43
C GLU A 158 13.39 1.97 -9.11
N ALA A 159 12.20 1.87 -8.53
CA ALA A 159 11.02 2.54 -9.07
C ALA A 159 11.15 4.08 -9.11
N MET A 160 11.86 4.68 -8.16
CA MET A 160 12.18 6.11 -8.17
C MET A 160 13.14 6.48 -9.30
N LEU A 161 14.12 5.63 -9.61
CA LEU A 161 15.03 5.84 -10.74
C LEU A 161 14.28 5.85 -12.07
N ASP A 162 13.28 4.98 -12.21
CA ASP A 162 12.45 4.87 -13.41
C ASP A 162 11.36 5.94 -13.50
N ASN A 163 11.11 6.72 -12.44
CA ASN A 163 10.06 7.73 -12.44
C ASN A 163 10.40 8.90 -13.41
N PRO A 164 9.60 9.11 -14.48
CA PRO A 164 9.81 10.19 -15.44
C PRO A 164 9.31 11.56 -14.93
N LEU A 165 8.48 11.58 -13.88
CA LEU A 165 7.96 12.80 -13.26
C LEU A 165 8.98 13.44 -12.30
N LEU A 166 10.03 12.71 -11.91
CA LEU A 166 11.06 13.21 -11.01
C LEU A 166 12.11 14.01 -11.78
N SER A 167 12.27 15.28 -11.42
CA SER A 167 13.28 16.13 -12.06
C SER A 167 14.71 15.60 -11.85
N SER A 168 15.57 15.77 -12.85
CA SER A 168 16.98 15.32 -12.77
C SER A 168 17.70 15.90 -11.55
N ARG A 169 17.48 17.19 -11.26
CA ARG A 169 18.06 17.84 -10.08
C ARG A 169 17.63 17.19 -8.76
N THR A 170 16.35 16.83 -8.62
CA THR A 170 15.88 16.16 -7.40
C THR A 170 16.41 14.74 -7.32
N LYS A 171 16.42 14.01 -8.44
CA LYS A 171 16.98 12.66 -8.55
C LYS A 171 18.46 12.64 -8.14
N GLU A 172 19.27 13.54 -8.68
CA GLU A 172 20.69 13.69 -8.32
C GLU A 172 20.90 13.98 -6.82
N ARG A 173 20.07 14.84 -6.21
CA ARG A 173 20.13 15.12 -4.77
C ARG A 173 19.80 13.91 -3.92
N ILE A 174 18.79 13.14 -4.32
CA ILE A 174 18.43 11.89 -3.64
C ILE A 174 19.60 10.91 -3.75
N LEU A 175 20.13 10.67 -4.95
CA LEU A 175 21.25 9.76 -5.18
C LEU A 175 22.50 10.13 -4.38
N ALA A 176 22.89 11.40 -4.40
CA ALA A 176 24.04 11.88 -3.62
C ALA A 176 23.84 11.62 -2.12
N ARG A 177 22.63 11.85 -1.60
CA ARG A 177 22.34 11.62 -0.18
C ARG A 177 22.31 10.13 0.16
N VAL A 178 21.67 9.29 -0.67
CA VAL A 178 21.64 7.82 -0.53
C VAL A 178 23.07 7.27 -0.48
N LYS A 179 23.92 7.66 -1.43
CA LYS A 179 25.34 7.27 -1.46
C LYS A 179 26.10 7.70 -0.20
N SER A 180 25.86 8.93 0.29
CA SER A 180 26.50 9.42 1.53
C SER A 180 26.10 8.64 2.80
N LEU A 181 25.01 7.87 2.74
CA LEU A 181 24.48 7.07 3.83
C LEU A 181 24.74 5.56 3.66
N GLY A 182 25.57 5.17 2.68
CA GLY A 182 25.92 3.77 2.43
C GLY A 182 24.91 3.01 1.56
N GLY A 183 24.01 3.70 0.87
CA GLY A 183 23.12 3.11 -0.12
C GLY A 183 23.82 2.78 -1.45
N PRO A 184 23.10 2.15 -2.39
CA PRO A 184 23.63 1.77 -3.70
C PRO A 184 24.08 2.98 -4.53
N GLU A 185 24.94 2.70 -5.52
CA GLU A 185 25.40 3.68 -6.52
C GLU A 185 24.35 3.96 -7.60
#